data_AF-A0A914SM67-F1
#
_entry.id   AF-A0A914SM67-F1
#
_cell.length_a   1.000
_cell.length_b   1.000
_cell.length_c   1.000
_cell.angle_alpha   90.00
_cell.angle_beta   90.00
_cell.angle_gamma   90.00
#
_symmetry.space_group_name_H-M   'P 1'
#
loop_
_entity.id
_entity.type
_entity.pdbx_description
1 polymer ?
#
loop_
_entity_poly.entity_id
_entity_poly.type
_entity_poly.pdbx_seq_one_letter_code
_entity_poly.pdbx_strand_id
1 'polypeptide(L)' 'MVFVNTKKTADKVADDLKYANFPATVIHSDFSQQRRDKTMAEFRKESSNCRILVSVNVVGRGIDVEEMDYVSFKK' A
#
# COMPACT_ATOMS: atom_id res chain seq x y z
N MET A 1 -1.33 -7.01 0.06
CA MET A 1 -1.34 -5.59 -0.40
C MET A 1 -2.78 -5.15 -0.62
N VAL A 2 -3.19 -3.96 -0.17
CA VAL A 2 -4.57 -3.46 -0.27
C VAL A 2 -4.70 -2.49 -1.44
N PHE A 3 -5.66 -2.72 -2.32
CA PHE A 3 -5.94 -1.84 -3.45
C PHE A 3 -7.27 -1.11 -3.28
N VAL A 4 -7.27 0.19 -3.57
CA VAL A 4 -8.45 1.05 -3.47
C VAL A 4 -8.57 1.98 -4.68
N ASN A 5 -9.78 2.47 -4.92
CA ASN A 5 -10.09 3.21 -6.15
C ASN A 5 -9.72 4.70 -6.09
N THR A 6 -9.47 5.26 -4.89
CA THR A 6 -9.16 6.69 -4.75
C THR A 6 -8.06 6.93 -3.71
N LYS A 7 -7.29 8.01 -3.89
CA LYS A 7 -6.25 8.46 -2.93
C LYS A 7 -6.82 8.68 -1.54
N LYS A 8 -7.96 9.38 -1.48
CA LYS A 8 -8.68 9.64 -0.23
C LYS A 8 -9.05 8.34 0.50
N THR A 9 -9.47 7.31 -0.23
CA THR A 9 -9.74 5.99 0.35
C THR A 9 -8.46 5.31 0.83
N ALA A 10 -7.35 5.45 0.10
CA ALA A 10 -6.07 4.84 0.49
C ALA A 10 -5.56 5.42 1.79
N ASP A 11 -5.58 6.74 1.91
CA ASP A 11 -5.18 7.46 3.12
C ASP A 11 -6.05 7.04 4.30
N LYS A 12 -7.38 7.06 4.11
CA LYS A 12 -8.33 6.66 5.14
C LYS A 12 -8.09 5.22 5.62
N VAL A 13 -7.91 4.27 4.70
CA VAL A 13 -7.68 2.87 5.05
C VAL A 13 -6.35 2.71 5.80
N ALA A 14 -5.29 3.39 5.38
CA ALA A 14 -4.02 3.33 6.09
C ALA A 14 -4.08 3.95 7.48
N ASP A 15 -4.84 5.03 7.64
CA ASP A 15 -5.09 5.63 8.95
C ASP A 15 -5.90 4.70 9.84
N ASP A 16 -7.01 4.12 9.34
CA ASP A 16 -7.82 3.14 10.06
C ASP A 16 -6.98 1.93 10.53
N LEU A 17 -6.06 1.46 9.68
CA LEU A 17 -5.12 0.38 10.02
C LEU A 17 -4.14 0.80 11.12
N LYS A 18 -3.56 2.00 11.02
CA LYS A 18 -2.67 2.55 12.06
C LYS A 18 -3.41 2.71 13.39
N TYR A 19 -4.65 3.19 13.38
CA TYR A 19 -5.50 3.28 14.57
C TYR A 19 -5.76 1.91 15.21
N ALA A 20 -5.88 0.87 14.39
CA ALA A 20 -6.01 -0.52 14.85
C ALA A 20 -4.66 -1.17 15.23
N ASN A 21 -3.59 -0.39 15.38
CA ASN A 21 -2.21 -0.85 15.65
C ASN A 21 -1.62 -1.79 14.59
N PHE A 22 -2.13 -1.72 13.35
CA PHE A 22 -1.51 -2.37 12.19
C PHE A 22 -0.69 -1.33 11.42
N PRO A 23 0.65 -1.44 11.40
CA PRO A 23 1.46 -0.44 10.71
C PRO A 23 1.28 -0.57 9.20
N ALA A 24 0.75 0.49 8.60
CA ALA A 24 0.40 0.55 7.19
C ALA A 24 1.07 1.75 6.50
N THR A 25 1.44 1.55 5.23
CA THR A 25 2.02 2.55 4.34
C THR A 25 1.17 2.70 3.10
N VAL A 26 1.15 3.90 2.53
CA VAL A 26 0.42 4.24 1.31
C VAL A 26 1.37 4.53 0.16
N ILE A 27 1.01 4.03 -1.02
CA ILE A 27 1.58 4.45 -2.29
C ILE A 27 0.48 5.02 -3.18
N HIS A 28 0.73 6.20 -3.72
CA HIS A 28 -0.15 6.83 -4.70
C HIS A 28 0.50 6.87 -6.08
N SER A 29 -0.34 6.97 -7.11
CA SER A 29 0.09 7.10 -8.51
C SER A 29 0.76 8.45 -8.83
N ASP A 30 0.58 9.48 -8.00
CA ASP A 30 1.25 10.78 -8.12
C ASP A 30 2.60 10.84 -7.41
N PHE A 31 3.02 9.77 -6.73
CA PHE A 31 4.36 9.70 -6.18
C PHE A 31 5.37 9.56 -7.33
N SER A 32 6.46 10.34 -7.25
CA SER A 32 7.60 10.17 -8.15
C SER A 32 8.09 8.72 -8.09
N GLN A 33 8.68 8.22 -9.19
CA GLN A 33 9.22 6.86 -9.22
C GLN A 33 10.20 6.63 -8.07
N GLN A 34 11.10 7.58 -7.82
CA GLN A 34 12.04 7.54 -6.70
C GLN A 34 11.35 7.39 -5.33
N ARG A 35 10.22 8.09 -5.12
CA ARG A 35 9.44 7.99 -3.88
C ARG A 35 8.77 6.62 -3.76
N ARG A 36 8.20 6.10 -4.86
CA ARG A 36 7.60 4.76 -4.91
C ARG A 36 8.63 3.69 -4.58
N ASP A 37 9.81 3.75 -5.20
CA ASP A 37 10.90 2.80 -4.98
C ASP A 37 11.41 2.83 -3.55
N LYS A 38 11.57 4.03 -2.96
CA LYS A 38 11.96 4.17 -1.55
C LYS A 38 10.91 3.56 -0.61
N THR A 39 9.63 3.86 -0.82
CA THR A 39 8.53 3.32 -0.02
C THR A 39 8.41 1.81 -0.16
N MET A 40 8.60 1.27 -1.37
CA MET A 40 8.64 -0.18 -1.61
C MET A 40 9.85 -0.84 -0.96
N ALA A 41 11.03 -0.21 -1.00
CA ALA A 41 12.23 -0.70 -0.35
C ALA A 41 12.09 -0.69 1.19
N GLU A 42 11.42 0.31 1.76
CA GLU A 42 11.09 0.35 3.18
C GLU A 42 10.09 -0.76 3.56
N PHE A 43 9.05 -0.97 2.76
CA PHE A 43 8.07 -2.04 2.96
C PHE A 43 8.69 -3.45 2.87
N ARG A 44 9.61 -3.68 1.91
CA ARG A 44 10.27 -4.99 1.71
C ARG A 44 11.32 -5.32 2.77
N LYS A 45 11.75 -4.37 3.61
CA LYS A 45 12.67 -4.68 4.70
C LYS A 45 11.94 -5.50 5.76
N GLU A 46 12.43 -6.72 6.02
CA GLU A 46 11.91 -7.62 7.05
C GLU A 46 11.95 -7.02 8.46
N SER A 47 12.87 -6.08 8.70
CA SER A 47 12.98 -5.30 9.95
C SER A 47 12.03 -4.10 10.03
N SER A 48 11.29 -3.81 8.96
CA SER A 48 10.30 -2.74 8.98
C SER A 48 9.04 -3.25 9.68
N ASN A 49 8.52 -2.47 10.62
CA ASN A 49 7.22 -2.76 11.23
C ASN A 49 6.06 -2.65 10.22
N CYS A 50 6.31 -2.28 8.96
CA CYS A 50 5.29 -1.95 7.99
C CYS A 50 4.79 -3.19 7.25
N ARG A 51 3.67 -3.76 7.73
CA ARG A 51 3.14 -5.02 7.22
C ARG A 51 2.07 -4.85 6.15
N ILE A 52 1.52 -3.65 5.97
CA ILE A 52 0.42 -3.41 5.03
C ILE A 52 0.76 -2.26 4.08
N LEU A 53 0.72 -2.56 2.78
CA LEU A 53 0.84 -1.57 1.72
C LEU A 53 -0.53 -1.29 1.10
N VAL A 54 -0.99 -0.05 1.13
CA VAL A 54 -2.24 0.41 0.53
C VAL A 54 -1.93 1.22 -0.73
N SER A 55 -2.54 0.90 -1.86
CA SER A 55 -2.25 1.54 -3.14
C SER A 55 -3.50 1.89 -3.94
N VAL A 56 -3.41 2.96 -4.72
CA VAL A 56 -4.46 3.38 -5.67
C VAL A 56 -4.05 2.95 -7.06
N ASN A 57 -4.82 2.04 -7.66
CA ASN A 57 -4.63 1.51 -9.02
C ASN A 57 -3.19 1.03 -9.35
N VAL A 58 -3.04 -0.29 -9.47
CA VAL A 58 -1.87 -0.89 -10.14
C VAL A 58 -1.93 -0.52 -11.62
N VAL A 59 -1.02 0.35 -12.07
CA VAL A 59 -0.63 0.32 -13.48
C VAL A 59 0.16 -0.96 -13.66
N GLY A 60 -0.55 -2.01 -14.09
CA GLY A 60 0.01 -3.30 -14.41
C GLY A 60 1.02 -3.17 -15.56
N ARG A 61 2.30 -3.38 -15.25
CA ARG A 61 3.33 -4.07 -16.06
C ARG A 61 4.69 -3.86 -15.40
N GLY A 62 5.14 -4.86 -14.65
CA GLY A 62 6.55 -5.02 -14.27
C GLY A 62 6.87 -5.13 -12.78
N ILE A 63 5.91 -4.93 -11.88
CA ILE A 63 6.12 -5.19 -10.45
C ILE A 63 5.40 -6.48 -10.12
N ASP A 64 6.17 -7.56 -10.07
CA ASP A 64 5.77 -8.83 -9.50
C ASP A 64 5.40 -8.58 -8.02
N VAL A 65 4.11 -8.62 -7.72
CA VAL A 65 3.60 -8.51 -6.35
C VAL A 65 3.16 -9.93 -5.96
N GLU A 66 4.14 -10.74 -5.59
CA GLU A 66 3.91 -12.01 -4.90
C GLU A 66 3.22 -11.73 -3.54
N GLU A 67 2.24 -12.59 -3.23
CA GLU A 67 1.39 -12.64 -2.02
C GLU A 67 0.40 -11.47 -1.78
N MET A 68 -0.84 -11.69 -2.22
CA MET A 68 -2.01 -10.90 -1.84
C MET A 68 -2.77 -11.57 -0.70
N ASP A 69 -2.45 -11.21 0.54
CA ASP A 69 -3.35 -11.44 1.68
C ASP A 69 -4.44 -10.35 1.70
N TYR A 70 -5.67 -10.80 1.39
CA TYR A 70 -6.96 -10.14 1.58
C TYR A 70 -7.30 -8.90 0.71
N VAL A 71 -8.37 -9.05 -0.08
CA VAL A 71 -9.10 -7.97 -0.77
C VAL A 71 -10.55 -7.99 -0.27
N SER A 72 -11.02 -6.91 0.35
CA SER A 72 -12.43 -6.73 0.68
C SER A 72 -13.03 -5.61 -0.15
N PHE A 73 -13.97 -5.98 -1.01
CA PHE A 73 -14.88 -5.05 -1.65
C PHE A 73 -16.07 -4.82 -0.72
N LYS A 74 -16.30 -3.57 -0.31
CA LYS A 74 -17.61 -3.18 0.24
C LYS A 74 -18.41 -2.48 -0.86
N LYS A 75 -19.58 -3.05 -1.13
CA LYS A 75 -20.60 -2.61 -2.09
C LYS A 75 -21.15 -1.23 -1.72
#